data_AF-A0A5N6YTV8-F1
#
_entry.id   AF-A0A5N6YTV8-F1
#
_cell.length_a   1.000
_cell.length_b   1.000
_cell.length_c   1.000
_cell.angle_alpha   90.00
_cell.angle_beta   90.00
_cell.angle_gamma   90.00
#
_symmetry.space_group_name_H-M   'P 1'
#
loop_
_entity.id
_entity.type
_entity.pdbx_description
1 polymer ?
#
loop_
_entity_poly.entity_id
_entity_poly.type
_entity_poly.pdbx_seq_one_letter_code
_entity_poly.pdbx_strand_id
1 'polypeptide(L)'
;MATTKSVASVLQFEYTVSSETLYWDLSSIDLHADSEFVTAGFSATPNDSSCSAASCAAGDTNCAESYQEANDTDTNSCSLSAGITVTLG
;
A
#
# COMPACT_ATOMS: atom_id res chain seq x y z
N MET A 1 18.43 -11.23 -9.02
CA MET A 1 17.05 -11.74 -9.17
C MET A 1 16.85 -12.88 -8.19
N ALA A 2 15.79 -12.86 -7.38
CA ALA A 2 15.51 -13.93 -6.41
C ALA A 2 15.24 -15.26 -7.12
N THR A 3 15.94 -16.32 -6.72
CA THR A 3 15.85 -17.67 -7.30
C THR A 3 14.81 -18.55 -6.59
N THR A 4 14.17 -18.02 -5.54
CA THR A 4 13.09 -18.65 -4.78
C THR A 4 11.95 -17.65 -4.61
N LYS A 5 10.70 -18.11 -4.78
CA LYS A 5 9.51 -17.32 -4.45
C LYS A 5 9.34 -17.33 -2.93
N SER A 6 10.06 -16.47 -2.25
CA SER A 6 9.82 -16.18 -0.83
C SER A 6 8.70 -15.15 -0.73
N VAL A 7 7.65 -15.47 0.04
CA VAL A 7 6.61 -14.53 0.44
C VAL A 7 6.81 -14.07 1.90
N ALA A 8 8.04 -14.16 2.40
CA ALA A 8 8.36 -13.80 3.78
C ALA A 8 8.44 -12.29 4.03
N SER A 9 8.63 -11.47 2.99
CA SER A 9 8.65 -10.00 3.07
C SER A 9 7.92 -9.43 1.86
N VAL A 10 6.71 -8.92 2.06
CA VAL A 10 5.79 -8.53 0.99
C VAL A 10 5.12 -7.20 1.32
N LEU A 11 5.32 -6.21 0.45
CA LEU A 11 4.46 -5.03 0.41
C LEU A 11 3.19 -5.42 -0.33
N GLN A 12 2.04 -5.21 0.30
CA GLN A 12 0.75 -5.57 -0.25
C GLN A 12 0.01 -4.31 -0.70
N PHE A 13 -0.49 -4.33 -1.93
CA PHE A 13 -1.54 -3.42 -2.36
C PHE A 13 -2.83 -4.24 -2.38
N GLU A 14 -3.74 -3.92 -1.48
CA GLU A 14 -5.00 -4.64 -1.31
C GLU A 14 -6.14 -3.82 -1.89
N TYR A 15 -7.12 -4.48 -2.52
CA TYR A 15 -8.31 -3.80 -3.01
C TYR A 15 -9.53 -4.70 -2.98
N THR A 16 -10.69 -4.09 -2.75
CA THR A 16 -12.01 -4.74 -2.78
C THR A 16 -13.02 -3.83 -3.45
N VAL A 17 -13.80 -4.38 -4.38
CA VAL A 17 -14.91 -3.67 -5.02
C VAL A 17 -16.21 -4.03 -4.34
N SER A 18 -16.99 -3.02 -3.95
CA SER A 18 -18.34 -3.19 -3.42
C SER A 18 -19.28 -2.15 -4.03
N SER A 19 -20.23 -2.61 -4.84
CA SER A 19 -21.17 -1.77 -5.58
C SER A 19 -20.45 -0.70 -6.43
N GLU A 20 -20.53 0.58 -6.05
CA GLU A 20 -19.92 1.71 -6.76
C GLU A 20 -18.64 2.24 -6.08
N THR A 21 -18.19 1.55 -5.04
CA THR A 21 -17.02 1.93 -4.23
C THR A 21 -15.88 0.94 -4.44
N LEU A 22 -14.70 1.46 -4.73
CA LEU A 22 -13.44 0.74 -4.63
C LEU A 22 -12.81 1.05 -3.27
N TYR A 23 -12.57 0.02 -2.47
CA TYR A 23 -11.79 0.08 -1.23
C TYR A 23 -10.39 -0.40 -1.53
N TRP A 24 -9.38 0.25 -0.96
CA TRP A 24 -7.99 -0.14 -1.15
C TRP A 24 -7.10 0.34 -0.01
N ASP A 25 -5.94 -0.28 0.12
CA ASP A 25 -4.91 0.12 1.08
C ASP A 25 -3.52 -0.38 0.66
N LEU A 26 -2.52 0.13 1.37
CA LEU A 26 -1.16 -0.41 1.39
C LEU A 26 -0.99 -1.14 2.72
N SER A 27 -0.47 -2.37 2.69
CA SER A 27 -0.20 -3.15 3.89
C SER A 27 1.26 -3.57 3.97
N SER A 28 1.86 -3.23 5.12
CA SER A 28 3.22 -3.55 5.52
C SER A 28 3.26 -4.63 6.62
N ILE A 29 2.11 -5.24 6.96
CA ILE A 29 2.00 -6.29 8.00
C ILE A 29 3.00 -7.44 7.76
N ASP A 30 3.17 -7.85 6.50
CA ASP A 30 4.10 -8.91 6.09
C ASP A 30 5.39 -8.34 5.47
N LEU A 31 5.63 -7.02 5.58
CA LEU A 31 6.82 -6.37 5.02
C LEU A 31 7.88 -6.21 6.10
N HIS A 32 9.05 -6.81 5.89
CA HIS A 32 10.16 -6.60 6.82
C HIS A 32 10.68 -5.15 6.76
N ALA A 33 11.03 -4.60 7.92
CA ALA A 33 11.57 -3.25 8.06
C ALA A 33 12.89 -3.02 7.30
N ASP A 34 13.65 -4.07 6.98
CA ASP A 34 14.88 -4.02 6.18
C ASP A 34 14.68 -4.22 4.68
N SER A 35 13.42 -4.22 4.21
CA SER A 35 13.09 -4.37 2.79
C SER A 35 13.61 -3.22 1.93
N GLU A 36 13.94 -3.53 0.68
CA GLU A 36 14.27 -2.52 -0.34
C GLU A 36 13.12 -1.55 -0.60
N PHE A 37 11.86 -1.99 -0.42
CA PHE A 37 10.70 -1.11 -0.55
C PHE A 37 10.62 -0.09 0.58
N VAL A 38 10.90 -0.50 1.82
CA VAL A 38 11.00 0.45 2.94
C VAL A 38 12.17 1.39 2.72
N THR A 39 13.33 0.85 2.31
CA THR A 39 14.54 1.65 2.04
C THR A 39 14.32 2.71 0.96
N ALA A 40 13.61 2.37 -0.11
CA ALA A 40 13.34 3.29 -1.22
C ALA A 40 12.12 4.20 -0.99
N GLY A 41 11.17 3.78 -0.15
CA GLY A 41 9.86 4.41 -0.03
C GLY A 41 8.89 3.90 -1.10
N PHE A 42 7.60 4.15 -0.87
CA PHE A 42 6.54 3.72 -1.79
C PHE A 42 5.29 4.59 -1.62
N SER A 43 4.44 4.63 -2.64
CA SER A 43 3.19 5.39 -2.61
C SER A 43 2.12 4.79 -3.50
N ALA A 44 0.87 5.13 -3.23
CA ALA A 44 -0.30 4.83 -4.04
C ALA A 44 -1.08 6.13 -4.29
N THR A 45 -1.20 6.52 -5.56
CA THR A 45 -1.87 7.76 -5.98
C THR A 45 -3.09 7.43 -6.83
N PRO A 46 -4.31 7.72 -6.34
CA PRO A 46 -5.52 7.69 -7.14
C PRO A 46 -5.52 8.80 -8.21
N ASN A 47 -6.12 8.53 -9.37
CA ASN A 47 -6.39 9.56 -10.39
C ASN A 47 -7.76 10.25 -10.21
N ASP A 48 -8.44 9.97 -9.10
CA ASP A 48 -9.76 10.48 -8.75
C ASP A 48 -9.63 11.40 -7.52
N SER A 49 -10.16 12.62 -7.64
CA SER A 49 -10.12 13.64 -6.58
C SER A 49 -10.97 13.31 -5.34
N SER A 50 -11.84 12.31 -5.40
CA SER A 50 -12.64 11.87 -4.25
C SER A 50 -11.83 11.07 -3.22
N CYS A 51 -10.52 10.90 -3.43
CA CYS A 51 -9.71 9.90 -2.77
C CYS A 51 -8.41 10.50 -2.24
N SER A 52 -7.96 10.02 -1.09
CA SER A 52 -6.65 10.35 -0.55
C SER A 52 -5.55 9.53 -1.24
N ALA A 53 -4.37 10.11 -1.43
CA ALA A 53 -3.18 9.33 -1.73
C ALA A 53 -2.60 8.74 -0.44
N ALA A 54 -1.78 7.69 -0.57
CA ALA A 54 -0.99 7.11 0.51
C ALA A 54 0.50 7.14 0.13
N SER A 55 1.39 7.51 1.06
CA SER A 55 2.82 7.66 0.82
C SER A 55 3.64 7.35 2.07
N CYS A 56 4.60 6.44 1.90
CA CYS A 56 5.60 6.07 2.90
C CYS A 56 6.97 6.55 2.46
N ALA A 57 7.60 7.37 3.31
CA ALA A 57 8.91 7.94 3.01
C ALA A 57 10.00 6.86 3.00
N ALA A 58 11.08 7.12 2.25
CA ALA A 58 12.26 6.27 2.26
C ALA A 58 12.82 6.10 3.68
N GLY A 59 12.95 4.84 4.11
CA GLY A 59 13.40 4.43 5.44
C GLY A 59 12.33 4.48 6.53
N ASP A 60 11.07 4.78 6.23
CA ASP A 60 9.99 4.81 7.22
C ASP A 60 9.47 3.40 7.52
N THR A 61 9.96 2.81 8.62
CA THR A 61 9.60 1.46 9.05
C THR A 61 8.26 1.38 9.78
N ASN A 62 7.62 2.52 10.09
CA ASN A 62 6.34 2.57 10.82
C ASN A 62 5.39 3.55 10.12
N CYS A 63 5.32 3.46 8.80
CA CYS A 63 4.57 4.38 7.97
C CYS A 63 3.08 4.37 8.34
N ALA A 64 2.56 5.50 8.78
CA ALA A 64 1.16 5.64 9.21
C ALA A 64 0.14 5.64 8.05
N GLU A 65 0.61 5.61 6.78
CA GLU A 65 -0.26 5.50 5.60
C GLU A 65 -0.28 4.08 5.01
N SER A 66 0.23 3.11 5.77
CA SER A 66 0.16 1.69 5.45
C SER A 66 -0.11 0.89 6.72
N TYR A 67 -0.99 -0.11 6.63
CA TYR A 67 -1.24 -1.04 7.72
C TYR A 67 0.07 -1.61 8.26
N GLN A 68 0.36 -1.35 9.53
CA GLN A 68 1.47 -1.96 10.26
C GLN A 68 0.97 -3.17 11.05
N GLU A 69 -0.26 -3.10 11.53
CA GLU A 69 -0.90 -4.12 12.36
C GLU A 69 -2.35 -4.38 11.89
N ALA A 70 -2.88 -5.57 12.17
CA ALA A 70 -4.20 -6.00 11.69
C ALA A 70 -5.38 -5.14 12.21
N ASN A 71 -5.17 -4.31 13.22
CA ASN A 71 -6.20 -3.45 13.82
C ASN A 71 -6.03 -1.96 13.50
N ASP A 72 -5.10 -1.60 12.60
CA ASP A 72 -5.03 -0.25 12.05
C ASP A 72 -6.27 0.07 11.21
N THR A 73 -6.46 1.34 10.85
CA THR A 73 -7.64 1.80 10.13
C THR A 73 -7.23 2.67 8.94
N ASP A 74 -6.54 2.05 7.98
CA ASP A 74 -5.95 2.74 6.82
C ASP A 74 -6.62 2.35 5.49
N THR A 75 -7.78 1.68 5.53
CA THR A 75 -8.59 1.43 4.33
C THR A 75 -9.09 2.75 3.73
N ASN A 76 -8.67 3.02 2.51
CA ASN A 76 -9.14 4.12 1.69
C ASN A 76 -10.36 3.70 0.87
N SER A 77 -11.14 4.69 0.42
CA SER A 77 -12.26 4.46 -0.50
C SER A 77 -12.29 5.48 -1.62
N CYS A 78 -12.76 5.05 -2.78
CA CYS A 78 -12.78 5.81 -4.01
C CYS A 78 -13.97 5.41 -4.88
N SER A 79 -14.28 6.21 -5.90
CA SER A 79 -15.24 5.77 -6.93
C SER A 79 -14.73 4.51 -7.63
N LEU A 80 -15.63 3.63 -8.06
CA LEU A 80 -15.25 2.39 -8.74
C LEU A 80 -14.39 2.60 -10.00
N SER A 81 -14.53 3.76 -10.67
CA SER A 81 -13.76 4.09 -11.86
C SER A 81 -12.35 4.62 -11.58
N ALA A 82 -11.97 4.78 -10.31
CA ALA A 82 -10.66 5.28 -9.92
C ALA A 82 -9.55 4.31 -10.37
N GLY A 83 -8.51 4.86 -10.99
CA GLY A 83 -7.25 4.16 -11.22
C GLY A 83 -6.28 4.49 -10.09
N ILE A 84 -5.63 3.47 -9.54
CA ILE A 84 -4.59 3.63 -8.52
C ILE A 84 -3.23 3.34 -9.13
N THR A 85 -2.30 4.29 -9.04
CA THR A 85 -0.90 4.09 -9.46
C THR A 85 -0.04 3.81 -8.24
N VAL A 86 0.54 2.62 -8.17
CA VAL A 86 1.52 2.25 -7.13
C VAL A 86 2.93 2.55 -7.65
N THR A 87 3.69 3.32 -6.88
CA THR A 87 5.09 3.66 -7.16
C THR A 87 5.98 3.03 -6.09
N LEU A 88 7.05 2.36 -6.53
CA LEU A 88 8.01 1.66 -5.68
C LEU A 88 9.39 2.30 -5.91
N GLY A 89 9.87 3.09 -4.96
CA GLY A 89 11.06 3.93 -5.11
C GLY A 89 10.85 5.19 -5.95
#